data_AF-A0A1G8LM58-F1
#
_entry.id   AF-A0A1G8LM58-F1
#
_cell.length_a   1.000
_cell.length_b   1.000
_cell.length_c   1.000
_cell.angle_alpha   90.00
_cell.angle_beta   90.00
_cell.angle_gamma   90.00
#
_symmetry.space_group_name_H-M   'P 1'
#
loop_
_entity.id
_entity.type
_entity.pdbx_description
1 polymer ?
#
loop_
_entity_poly.entity_id
_entity_poly.type
_entity_poly.pdbx_seq_one_letter_code
_entity_poly.pdbx_strand_id
1 'polypeptide(L)'
;YLIGLGEERESRIDPSILDDWTGCFVAQLGAPPAERMGAGDEVILLDVATGSQASSTKADSGGWKVRQHGPLRLWDAVENAIETWQKAGSPHQSEFGLTVSRSGQCVWLGEPDGPRWSLPV
;
A
#
# COMPACT_ATOMS: atom_id res chain seq x y z
N TYR A 1 4.91 16.28 -9.50
CA TYR A 1 5.67 15.30 -8.71
C TYR A 1 6.93 15.99 -8.19
N LEU A 2 7.14 16.03 -6.88
CA LEU A 2 8.30 16.67 -6.28
C LEU A 2 9.22 15.60 -5.70
N ILE A 3 10.14 15.10 -6.50
CA ILE A 3 11.17 14.12 -6.06
C ILE A 3 12.02 14.81 -4.99
N GLY A 4 12.11 14.21 -3.80
CA GLY A 4 12.99 14.68 -2.72
C GLY A 4 12.32 15.50 -1.60
N LEU A 5 11.03 15.80 -1.69
CA LEU A 5 10.28 16.39 -0.57
C LEU A 5 9.58 15.33 0.28
N GLY A 6 9.58 15.55 1.60
CA GLY A 6 8.90 14.68 2.56
C GLY A 6 9.80 14.11 3.63
N GLU A 7 9.18 13.42 4.58
CA GLU A 7 9.86 12.68 5.63
C GLU A 7 10.46 11.40 5.04
N GLU A 8 11.75 11.17 5.29
CA GLU A 8 12.45 9.94 4.91
C GLU A 8 12.53 8.98 6.09
N ARG A 9 12.27 7.69 5.84
CA ARG A 9 12.49 6.60 6.79
C ARG A 9 12.84 5.29 6.06
N GLU A 10 13.27 4.29 6.79
CA GLU A 10 13.42 2.93 6.26
C GLU A 10 12.05 2.33 5.93
N SER A 11 11.96 1.58 4.82
CA SER A 11 10.78 0.79 4.45
C SER A 11 10.76 -0.52 5.25
N ARG A 12 9.57 -0.95 5.66
CA ARG A 12 9.35 -2.25 6.31
C ARG A 12 9.15 -3.38 5.30
N ILE A 13 8.92 -3.04 4.04
CA ILE A 13 8.70 -3.98 2.95
C ILE A 13 9.70 -3.76 1.82
N ASP A 14 9.96 -4.81 1.05
CA ASP A 14 10.61 -4.69 -0.25
C ASP A 14 9.63 -4.08 -1.27
N PRO A 15 9.92 -2.92 -1.90
CA PRO A 15 9.04 -2.30 -2.87
C PRO A 15 8.64 -3.20 -4.05
N SER A 16 9.49 -4.17 -4.41
CA SER A 16 9.19 -5.13 -5.50
C SER A 16 8.02 -6.05 -5.18
N ILE A 17 7.57 -6.13 -3.92
CA ILE A 17 6.33 -6.83 -3.57
C ILE A 17 5.10 -6.22 -4.27
N LEU A 18 5.18 -4.96 -4.66
CA LEU A 18 4.13 -4.27 -5.41
C LEU A 18 4.14 -4.61 -6.91
N ASP A 19 5.13 -5.36 -7.38
CA ASP A 19 5.15 -5.93 -8.74
C ASP A 19 4.40 -7.26 -8.81
N ASP A 20 4.22 -7.95 -7.66
CA ASP A 20 3.30 -9.06 -7.56
C ASP A 20 1.85 -8.57 -7.69
N TRP A 21 1.02 -9.32 -8.40
CA TRP A 21 -0.38 -8.94 -8.63
C TRP A 21 -1.17 -8.83 -7.32
N THR A 22 -1.00 -9.79 -6.41
CA THR A 22 -1.71 -9.79 -5.12
C THR A 22 -1.15 -8.70 -4.21
N GLY A 23 0.17 -8.51 -4.19
CA GLY A 23 0.81 -7.42 -3.47
C GLY A 23 0.31 -6.04 -3.91
N CYS A 24 0.22 -5.80 -5.22
CA CYS A 24 -0.35 -4.56 -5.76
C CYS A 24 -1.83 -4.37 -5.38
N PHE A 25 -2.63 -5.43 -5.47
CA PHE A 25 -4.03 -5.42 -5.02
C PHE A 25 -4.16 -5.03 -3.55
N VAL A 26 -3.39 -5.67 -2.65
CA VAL A 26 -3.39 -5.37 -1.21
C VAL A 26 -2.91 -3.95 -0.93
N ALA A 27 -1.89 -3.48 -1.64
CA ALA A 27 -1.41 -2.10 -1.51
C ALA A 27 -2.50 -1.09 -1.87
N GLN A 28 -3.28 -1.36 -2.92
CA GLN A 28 -4.42 -0.52 -3.29
C GLN A 28 -5.54 -0.55 -2.23
N LEU A 29 -5.75 -1.68 -1.54
CA LEU A 29 -6.68 -1.71 -0.39
C LEU A 29 -6.20 -0.82 0.77
N GLY A 30 -4.89 -0.74 1.00
CA GLY A 30 -4.28 0.11 2.01
C GLY A 30 -4.31 1.61 1.65
N ALA A 31 -4.08 1.93 0.38
CA ALA A 31 -4.10 3.29 -0.14
C ALA A 31 -4.97 3.41 -1.41
N PRO A 32 -6.31 3.38 -1.28
CA PRO A 32 -7.22 3.37 -2.43
C PRO A 32 -7.06 4.51 -3.45
N PRO A 33 -6.78 5.77 -3.06
CA PRO A 33 -6.65 6.85 -4.03
C PRO A 33 -5.26 6.91 -4.69
N ALA A 34 -4.32 6.05 -4.30
CA ALA A 34 -2.95 6.11 -4.80
C ALA A 34 -2.84 5.50 -6.20
N GLU A 35 -2.32 6.29 -7.13
CA GLU A 35 -1.77 5.81 -8.39
C GLU A 35 -0.32 5.35 -8.18
N ARG A 36 -0.01 4.14 -8.65
CA ARG A 36 1.36 3.59 -8.63
C ARG A 36 2.05 3.82 -9.97
N MET A 37 3.31 4.25 -9.91
CA MET A 37 4.23 4.29 -11.05
C MET A 37 5.55 3.63 -10.66
N GLY A 38 6.30 3.17 -11.67
CA GLY A 38 7.58 2.49 -11.46
C GLY A 38 7.43 1.02 -11.08
N ALA A 39 8.56 0.37 -10.82
CA ALA A 39 8.69 -1.06 -10.52
C ALA A 39 10.03 -1.34 -9.82
N GLY A 40 10.21 -2.55 -9.29
CA GLY A 40 11.41 -2.93 -8.58
C GLY A 40 11.60 -2.06 -7.33
N ASP A 41 12.72 -1.36 -7.26
CA ASP A 41 13.07 -0.50 -6.12
C ASP A 41 12.63 0.95 -6.22
N GLU A 42 12.25 1.38 -7.42
CA GLU A 42 11.76 2.73 -7.70
C GLU A 42 10.25 2.71 -7.89
N VAL A 43 9.51 2.73 -6.77
CA VAL A 43 8.05 2.85 -6.77
C VAL A 43 7.65 4.24 -6.31
N ILE A 44 6.69 4.83 -7.03
CA ILE A 44 6.07 6.11 -6.70
C ILE A 44 4.59 5.88 -6.46
N LEU A 45 4.06 6.43 -5.37
CA LEU A 45 2.64 6.51 -5.07
C LEU A 45 2.20 7.97 -5.12
N LEU A 46 1.09 8.26 -5.78
CA LEU A 46 0.55 9.62 -5.89
C LEU A 46 -0.97 9.60 -5.69
N ASP A 47 -1.46 10.45 -4.79
CA ASP A 47 -2.85 10.87 -4.77
C ASP A 47 -2.92 12.33 -5.22
N VAL A 48 -3.38 12.53 -6.46
CA VAL A 48 -3.48 13.86 -7.08
C VAL A 48 -4.46 14.75 -6.34
N ALA A 49 -5.54 14.20 -5.79
CA ALA A 49 -6.60 14.99 -5.17
C ALA A 49 -6.13 15.69 -3.89
N THR A 50 -5.28 15.03 -3.11
CA THR A 50 -4.71 15.59 -1.87
C THR A 50 -3.29 16.14 -2.05
N GLY A 51 -2.65 15.87 -3.19
CA GLY A 51 -1.23 16.15 -3.41
C GLY A 51 -0.29 15.27 -2.57
N SER A 52 -0.81 14.18 -1.98
CA SER A 52 0.00 13.25 -1.21
C SER A 52 0.83 12.37 -2.14
N GLN A 53 2.07 12.12 -1.76
CA GLN A 53 2.99 11.31 -2.56
C GLN A 53 3.95 10.51 -1.68
N ALA A 54 4.41 9.38 -2.18
CA ALA A 54 5.52 8.63 -1.62
C ALA A 54 6.43 8.06 -2.71
N SER A 55 7.70 7.85 -2.40
CA SER A 55 8.67 7.25 -3.31
C SER A 55 9.63 6.34 -2.56
N SER A 56 9.92 5.15 -3.09
CA SER A 56 10.97 4.27 -2.58
C SER A 56 12.30 4.50 -3.30
N THR A 57 13.38 4.18 -2.62
CA THR A 57 14.74 4.10 -3.17
C THR A 57 15.57 3.09 -2.38
N LYS A 58 16.69 2.67 -2.92
CA LYS A 58 17.64 1.80 -2.21
C LYS A 58 18.39 2.56 -1.13
N ALA A 59 18.57 1.95 0.04
CA ALA A 59 19.40 2.51 1.10
C ALA A 59 20.87 2.18 0.87
N ASP A 60 21.79 3.12 1.18
CA ASP A 60 23.24 2.87 1.15
C ASP A 60 23.66 1.74 2.11
N SER A 61 22.95 1.60 3.22
CA SER A 61 23.15 0.56 4.24
C SER A 61 22.60 -0.82 3.85
N GLY A 62 21.98 -0.94 2.68
CA GLY A 62 21.16 -2.09 2.31
C GLY A 62 19.71 -1.95 2.78
N GLY A 63 18.79 -2.65 2.10
CA GLY A 63 17.35 -2.46 2.26
C GLY A 63 16.83 -1.25 1.48
N TRP A 64 15.72 -0.69 1.94
CA TRP A 64 14.94 0.30 1.20
C TRP A 64 14.60 1.49 2.08
N LYS A 65 14.61 2.69 1.49
CA LYS A 65 14.12 3.91 2.12
C LYS A 65 12.90 4.41 1.38
N VAL A 66 12.03 5.09 2.11
CA VAL A 66 10.85 5.72 1.56
C VAL A 66 10.84 7.17 1.97
N ARG A 67 10.38 8.02 1.07
CA ARG A 67 10.11 9.42 1.33
C ARG A 67 8.66 9.70 1.03
N GLN A 68 7.94 10.37 1.93
CA GLN A 68 6.53 10.68 1.72
C GLN A 68 6.14 12.07 2.21
N HIS A 69 5.17 12.67 1.54
CA HIS A 69 4.73 14.04 1.72
C HIS A 69 3.23 14.14 1.50
N GLY A 70 2.59 15.10 2.18
CA GLY A 70 1.16 15.39 2.08
C GLY A 70 0.36 14.86 3.27
N PRO A 71 -0.96 15.14 3.29
CA PRO A 71 -1.84 14.75 4.38
C PRO A 71 -2.07 13.24 4.49
N LEU A 72 -1.90 12.48 3.40
CA LEU A 72 -1.97 11.03 3.42
C LEU A 72 -0.56 10.43 3.47
N ARG A 73 -0.38 9.49 4.40
CA ARG A 73 0.84 8.71 4.54
C ARG A 73 0.73 7.44 3.68
N LEU A 74 0.78 7.63 2.37
CA LEU A 74 0.47 6.58 1.39
C LEU A 74 1.33 5.33 1.58
N TRP A 75 2.63 5.49 1.81
CA TRP A 75 3.52 4.34 2.01
C TRP A 75 3.29 3.65 3.36
N ASP A 76 3.03 4.41 4.43
CA ASP A 76 2.67 3.84 5.73
C ASP A 76 1.42 2.96 5.61
N ALA A 77 0.42 3.43 4.86
CA ALA A 77 -0.83 2.71 4.64
C ALA A 77 -0.63 1.43 3.80
N VAL A 78 0.18 1.50 2.74
CA VAL A 78 0.57 0.34 1.93
C VAL A 78 1.31 -0.69 2.78
N GLU A 79 2.32 -0.30 3.54
CA GLU A 79 3.06 -1.22 4.40
C GLU A 79 2.15 -1.91 5.42
N ASN A 80 1.24 -1.17 6.05
CA ASN A 80 0.32 -1.75 7.01
C ASN A 80 -0.58 -2.81 6.37
N ALA A 81 -1.07 -2.57 5.15
CA ALA A 81 -1.86 -3.54 4.41
C ALA A 81 -1.04 -4.78 4.03
N ILE A 82 0.17 -4.58 3.50
CA ILE A 82 1.08 -5.65 3.09
C ILE A 82 1.50 -6.50 4.30
N GLU A 83 1.92 -5.90 5.41
CA GLU A 83 2.28 -6.64 6.62
C GLU A 83 1.11 -7.44 7.17
N THR A 84 -0.11 -6.90 7.09
CA THR A 84 -1.33 -7.61 7.53
C THR A 84 -1.56 -8.85 6.67
N TRP A 85 -1.44 -8.71 5.35
CA TRP A 85 -1.56 -9.83 4.40
C TRP A 85 -0.43 -10.86 4.57
N GLN A 86 0.81 -10.41 4.76
CA GLN A 86 1.95 -11.29 5.02
C GLN A 86 1.82 -12.05 6.33
N LYS A 87 1.34 -11.41 7.40
CA LYS A 87 1.04 -12.08 8.69
C LYS A 87 -0.06 -13.14 8.56
N ALA A 88 -0.95 -12.99 7.58
CA ALA A 88 -1.95 -13.99 7.23
C ALA A 88 -1.43 -15.08 6.26
N GLY A 89 -0.13 -15.09 5.94
CA GLY A 89 0.52 -16.10 5.11
C GLY A 89 0.61 -15.75 3.63
N SER A 90 0.38 -14.49 3.27
CA SER A 90 0.38 -14.01 1.87
C SER A 90 -0.51 -14.82 0.91
N PRO A 91 -1.78 -15.12 1.27
CA PRO A 91 -2.66 -15.92 0.42
C PRO A 91 -2.96 -15.24 -0.92
N HIS A 92 -3.29 -16.04 -1.93
CA HIS A 92 -3.70 -15.58 -3.26
C HIS A 92 -4.99 -14.73 -3.19
N GLN A 93 -5.22 -13.85 -4.16
CA GLN A 93 -6.38 -12.93 -4.16
C GLN A 93 -7.76 -13.62 -4.13
N SER A 94 -7.82 -14.92 -4.46
CA SER A 94 -9.06 -15.72 -4.36
C SER A 94 -9.54 -15.94 -2.93
N GLU A 95 -8.68 -15.78 -1.93
CA GLU A 95 -9.02 -15.92 -0.50
C GLU A 95 -9.63 -14.65 0.10
N PHE A 96 -9.76 -13.59 -0.70
CA PHE A 96 -10.41 -12.35 -0.28
C PHE A 96 -11.90 -12.39 -0.62
N GLY A 97 -12.70 -11.85 0.28
CA GLY A 97 -14.13 -11.61 0.06
C GLY A 97 -14.49 -10.13 0.13
N LEU A 98 -15.72 -9.82 -0.29
CA LEU A 98 -16.27 -8.47 -0.27
C LEU A 98 -17.62 -8.48 0.44
N THR A 99 -17.78 -7.60 1.41
CA THR A 99 -19.09 -7.31 2.02
C THR A 99 -19.54 -5.92 1.58
N VAL A 100 -20.73 -5.83 0.99
CA VAL A 100 -21.38 -4.57 0.62
C VAL A 100 -22.67 -4.44 1.41
N SER A 101 -22.85 -3.29 2.05
CA SER A 101 -24.01 -2.97 2.86
C SER A 101 -24.41 -1.51 2.70
N ARG A 102 -25.54 -1.12 3.30
CA ARG A 102 -25.94 0.30 3.32
C ARG A 102 -24.97 1.20 4.10
N SER A 103 -24.18 0.63 5.01
CA SER A 103 -23.19 1.39 5.79
C SER A 103 -21.81 1.46 5.12
N GLY A 104 -21.64 0.87 3.93
CA GLY A 104 -20.39 0.89 3.18
C GLY A 104 -19.96 -0.48 2.68
N GLN A 105 -18.73 -0.53 2.19
CA GLN A 105 -18.12 -1.70 1.58
C GLN A 105 -16.76 -1.99 2.21
N CYS A 106 -16.45 -3.28 2.41
CA CYS A 106 -15.14 -3.73 2.86
C CYS A 106 -14.70 -5.00 2.13
N VAL A 107 -13.40 -5.07 1.87
CA VAL A 107 -12.72 -6.30 1.47
C VAL A 107 -12.14 -6.93 2.73
N TRP A 108 -12.31 -8.24 2.90
CA TRP A 108 -11.79 -9.01 4.02
C TRP A 108 -10.98 -10.20 3.52
N LEU A 109 -10.11 -10.73 4.37
CA LEU A 109 -9.28 -11.88 4.09
C LEU A 109 -9.71 -13.10 4.90
N GLY A 110 -9.94 -14.23 4.22
CA GLY A 110 -10.33 -15.51 4.83
C GLY A 110 -11.81 -15.57 5.18
N GLU A 111 -12.21 -14.91 6.26
CA GLU A 111 -13.60 -14.87 6.74
C GLU A 111 -14.04 -13.41 6.93
N PRO A 112 -15.36 -13.10 6.92
CA PRO A 112 -15.86 -11.72 7.09
C PRO A 112 -15.39 -10.99 8.35
N ASP A 113 -15.08 -11.73 9.43
CA ASP A 113 -14.58 -11.21 10.70
C ASP A 113 -13.05 -11.13 10.78
N GLY A 114 -12.35 -11.49 9.70
CA GLY A 114 -10.89 -11.45 9.57
C GLY A 114 -10.31 -10.04 9.33
N PRO A 115 -9.03 -9.94 8.97
CA PRO A 115 -8.43 -8.69 8.53
C PRO A 115 -9.23 -8.07 7.39
N ARG A 116 -9.49 -6.77 7.46
CA ARG A 116 -10.36 -6.08 6.50
C ARG A 116 -9.94 -4.65 6.22
N TRP A 117 -10.24 -4.21 5.01
CA TRP A 117 -10.01 -2.86 4.51
C TRP A 117 -11.34 -2.25 4.09
N SER A 118 -11.63 -1.04 4.60
CA SER A 118 -12.83 -0.32 4.18
C SER A 118 -12.55 0.36 2.85
N LEU A 119 -13.43 0.18 1.87
CA LEU A 119 -13.30 0.87 0.59
C LEU A 119 -13.97 2.25 0.69
N PRO A 120 -13.43 3.26 -0.01
CA PRO A 120 -14.09 4.56 -0.13
C PRO A 120 -15.52 4.41 -0.66
N VAL A 121 -16.41 5.32 -0.26
CA VAL A 121 -17.80 5.41 -0.75
C VAL A 121 -17.97 6.58 -1.71
#